data_AF-A0A4Q3VF52-F1
#
_entry.id   AF-A0A4Q3VF52-F1
#
_cell.length_a   1.000
_cell.length_b   1.000
_cell.length_c   1.000
_cell.angle_alpha   90.00
_cell.angle_beta   90.00
_cell.angle_gamma   90.00
#
_symmetry.space_group_name_H-M   'P 1'
#
loop_
_entity.id
_entity.type
_entity.pdbx_description
1 polymer ?
#
loop_
_entity_poly.entity_id
_entity_poly.type
_entity_poly.pdbx_seq_one_letter_code
_entity_poly.pdbx_strand_id
1 'polypeptide(L)'
;MGDIPLNTRAVLQFPMLLCVVSVFIYLFAYISYRNRGRLPITRFLAHIFAILGAVAGFQQLWQMLNPDTGFLYRESVSKSSKLYYSHYAAPAIPLLILIVLIVFDLRIRKAAKAEALDEDDDF
;
A
#
# COMPACT_ATOMS: atom_id res chain seq x y z
N MET A 1 -8.46 28.64 -2.97
CA MET A 1 -9.02 27.48 -3.70
C MET A 1 -7.85 26.60 -4.07
N GLY A 2 -7.69 25.43 -3.43
CA GLY A 2 -6.67 24.48 -3.85
C GLY A 2 -6.98 23.98 -5.26
N ASP A 3 -5.95 23.74 -6.06
CA ASP A 3 -6.07 23.28 -7.44
C ASP A 3 -6.89 21.99 -7.49
N ILE A 4 -8.13 22.10 -8.00
CA ILE A 4 -9.01 20.95 -8.15
C ILE A 4 -8.36 20.05 -9.22
N PRO A 5 -8.07 18.76 -8.91
CA PRO A 5 -7.41 17.89 -9.86
C PRO A 5 -8.29 17.70 -11.09
N LEU A 6 -7.77 18.09 -12.25
CA LEU A 6 -8.47 17.99 -13.52
C LEU A 6 -8.50 16.55 -14.08
N ASN A 7 -7.75 15.63 -13.46
CA ASN A 7 -7.59 14.27 -13.96
C ASN A 7 -7.41 13.25 -12.81
N THR A 8 -7.91 12.04 -13.02
CA THR A 8 -7.79 10.89 -12.09
C THR A 8 -6.35 10.54 -11.78
N ARG A 9 -5.44 10.75 -12.75
CA ARG A 9 -4.00 10.52 -12.58
C ARG A 9 -3.42 11.35 -11.45
N ALA A 10 -3.82 12.62 -11.31
CA ALA A 10 -3.29 13.50 -10.27
C ALA A 10 -3.60 12.98 -8.85
N VAL A 11 -4.77 12.34 -8.68
CA VAL A 11 -5.23 11.77 -7.40
C VAL A 11 -4.49 10.47 -7.08
N LEU A 12 -4.27 9.62 -8.08
CA LEU A 12 -3.78 8.26 -7.88
C LEU A 12 -2.25 8.13 -8.02
N GLN A 13 -1.58 9.01 -8.77
CA GLN A 13 -0.19 8.81 -9.16
C GLN A 13 0.75 8.61 -7.98
N PHE A 14 0.67 9.46 -6.96
CA PHE A 14 1.57 9.37 -5.82
C PHE A 14 1.28 8.16 -4.91
N PRO A 15 0.03 7.90 -4.46
CA PRO A 15 -0.29 6.68 -3.72
C PRO A 15 0.10 5.40 -4.46
N MET A 16 -0.16 5.34 -5.77
CA MET A 16 0.15 4.17 -6.60
C MET A 16 1.65 3.99 -6.83
N LEU A 17 2.42 5.08 -6.97
CA LEU A 17 3.88 5.00 -7.07
C LEU A 17 4.48 4.36 -5.82
N LEU A 18 4.02 4.78 -4.63
CA LEU A 18 4.46 4.21 -3.36
C LEU A 18 4.09 2.71 -3.25
N CYS A 19 2.94 2.33 -3.77
CA CYS A 19 2.54 0.92 -3.88
C CYS A 19 3.47 0.12 -4.79
N VAL A 20 3.79 0.63 -5.97
CA VAL A 20 4.71 -0.04 -6.92
C VAL A 20 6.08 -0.22 -6.29
N VAL A 21 6.62 0.82 -5.66
CA VAL A 21 7.91 0.77 -4.96
C VAL A 21 7.87 -0.26 -3.82
N SER A 22 6.80 -0.26 -3.03
CA SER A 22 6.59 -1.23 -1.95
C SER A 22 6.61 -2.68 -2.44
N VAL A 23 5.84 -2.99 -3.49
CA VAL A 23 5.77 -4.33 -4.09
C VAL A 23 7.14 -4.73 -4.64
N PHE A 24 7.85 -3.82 -5.29
CA PHE A 24 9.17 -4.09 -5.84
C PHE A 24 10.20 -4.43 -4.75
N ILE A 25 10.23 -3.65 -3.66
CA ILE A 25 11.09 -3.93 -2.51
C ILE A 25 10.76 -5.29 -1.90
N TYR A 26 9.46 -5.62 -1.78
CA TYR A 26 9.04 -6.90 -1.23
C TYR A 26 9.44 -8.07 -2.13
N LEU A 27 9.30 -7.93 -3.45
CA LEU A 27 9.71 -8.94 -4.42
C LEU A 27 11.21 -9.23 -4.32
N PHE A 28 12.05 -8.19 -4.23
CA PHE A 28 13.49 -8.34 -4.00
C PHE A 28 13.79 -9.02 -2.67
N ALA A 29 13.08 -8.65 -1.60
CA ALA A 29 13.21 -9.30 -0.31
C ALA A 29 12.86 -10.79 -0.36
N TYR A 30 11.80 -11.14 -1.10
CA TYR A 30 11.36 -12.51 -1.30
C TYR A 30 12.35 -13.35 -2.12
N ILE A 31 12.87 -12.81 -3.23
CA ILE A 31 13.91 -13.48 -4.04
C ILE A 31 15.16 -13.73 -3.20
N SER A 32 15.57 -12.75 -2.40
CA SER A 32 16.71 -12.90 -1.49
C SER A 32 16.47 -13.99 -0.45
N TYR A 33 15.27 -14.07 0.14
CA TYR A 33 14.89 -15.15 1.04
C TYR A 33 14.96 -16.52 0.35
N ARG A 34 14.40 -16.66 -0.86
CA ARG A 34 14.44 -17.92 -1.62
C ARG A 34 15.85 -18.38 -1.94
N ASN A 35 16.77 -17.45 -2.21
CA ASN A 35 18.15 -17.78 -2.59
C ASN A 35 19.09 -17.99 -1.39
N ARG A 36 18.85 -17.32 -0.25
CA ARG A 36 19.76 -17.30 0.91
C ARG A 36 19.17 -17.92 2.18
N GLY A 37 17.92 -18.36 2.16
CA GLY A 37 17.18 -18.91 3.32
C GLY A 37 16.87 -17.89 4.43
N ARG A 38 17.27 -16.61 4.26
CA ARG A 38 17.11 -15.58 5.30
C ARG A 38 16.24 -14.43 4.81
N LEU A 39 15.23 -14.07 5.59
CA LEU A 39 14.37 -12.93 5.33
C LEU A 39 15.14 -11.61 5.57
N PRO A 40 15.35 -10.78 4.55
CA PRO A 40 16.12 -9.56 4.71
C PRO A 40 15.31 -8.48 5.44
N ILE A 41 16.00 -7.68 6.25
CA ILE A 41 15.42 -6.52 6.96
C ILE A 41 14.79 -5.51 5.98
N THR A 42 15.26 -5.48 4.73
CA THR A 42 14.72 -4.60 3.68
C THR A 42 13.23 -4.82 3.40
N ARG A 43 12.63 -5.97 3.77
CA ARG A 43 11.18 -6.17 3.71
C ARG A 43 10.38 -5.14 4.52
N PHE A 44 10.95 -4.61 5.60
CA PHE A 44 10.26 -3.59 6.41
C PHE A 44 10.14 -2.27 5.65
N LEU A 45 11.08 -1.95 4.75
CA LEU A 45 10.91 -0.80 3.86
C LEU A 45 9.67 -0.97 2.99
N ALA A 46 9.37 -2.16 2.46
CA ALA A 46 8.14 -2.39 1.70
C ALA A 46 6.88 -2.02 2.51
N HIS A 47 6.82 -2.39 3.79
CA HIS A 47 5.71 -2.05 4.68
C HIS A 47 5.63 -0.55 4.91
N ILE A 48 6.77 0.12 5.16
CA ILE A 48 6.82 1.58 5.32
C ILE A 48 6.29 2.28 4.08
N PHE A 49 6.73 1.89 2.88
CA PHE A 49 6.25 2.48 1.63
C PHE A 49 4.76 2.24 1.39
N ALA A 50 4.23 1.05 1.73
CA ALA A 50 2.79 0.77 1.65
C ALA A 50 1.98 1.65 2.63
N ILE A 51 2.48 1.84 3.87
CA ILE A 51 1.86 2.73 4.86
C ILE A 51 1.87 4.18 4.36
N LEU A 52 3.00 4.66 3.84
CA LEU A 52 3.08 6.00 3.24
C LEU A 52 2.10 6.16 2.07
N GLY A 53 1.95 5.11 1.24
CA GLY A 53 0.94 5.06 0.18
C GLY A 53 -0.47 5.21 0.72
N ALA A 54 -0.79 4.50 1.80
CA ALA A 54 -2.10 4.57 2.45
C ALA A 54 -2.35 5.97 3.03
N VAL A 55 -1.38 6.55 3.75
CA VAL A 55 -1.47 7.90 4.32
C VAL A 55 -1.70 8.94 3.22
N ALA A 56 -0.94 8.86 2.12
CA ALA A 56 -1.15 9.74 0.97
C ALA A 56 -2.54 9.56 0.35
N GLY A 57 -3.02 8.32 0.23
CA GLY A 57 -4.37 8.02 -0.24
C GLY A 57 -5.46 8.59 0.68
N PHE A 58 -5.27 8.47 2.00
CA PHE A 58 -6.17 9.05 3.00
C PHE A 58 -6.18 10.57 2.92
N GLN A 59 -5.04 11.21 2.66
CA GLN A 59 -4.98 12.65 2.46
C GLN A 59 -5.81 13.09 1.24
N GLN A 60 -5.76 12.34 0.13
CA GLN A 60 -6.61 12.61 -1.04
C GLN A 60 -8.09 12.49 -0.68
N LEU A 61 -8.48 11.42 0.00
CA LEU A 61 -9.86 11.24 0.45
C LEU A 61 -10.30 12.34 1.42
N TRP A 62 -9.42 12.75 2.34
CA TRP A 62 -9.69 13.79 3.32
C TRP A 62 -10.00 15.13 2.69
N GLN A 63 -9.35 15.50 1.58
CA GLN A 63 -9.67 16.73 0.84
C GLN A 63 -11.14 16.77 0.37
N MET A 64 -11.74 15.60 0.11
CA MET A 64 -13.15 15.47 -0.31
C MET A 64 -14.12 15.29 0.86
N LEU A 65 -13.64 14.82 2.01
CA LEU A 65 -14.47 14.57 3.20
C LEU A 65 -14.36 15.68 4.26
N ASN A 66 -13.44 16.64 4.09
CA ASN A 66 -13.22 17.72 5.05
C ASN A 66 -14.53 18.51 5.30
N PRO A 67 -14.99 18.63 6.55
CA PRO A 67 -16.25 19.30 6.88
C PRO A 67 -16.27 20.79 6.54
N ASP A 68 -15.12 21.47 6.61
CA ASP A 68 -15.07 22.94 6.48
C ASP A 68 -14.98 23.39 5.01
N THR A 69 -14.22 22.67 4.20
CA THR A 69 -13.87 23.08 2.82
C THR A 69 -14.16 22.01 1.77
N GLY A 70 -14.48 20.79 2.20
CA GLY A 70 -14.66 19.64 1.31
C GLY A 70 -15.97 19.67 0.53
N PHE A 71 -16.97 20.45 0.93
CA PHE A 71 -18.25 20.56 0.20
C PHE A 71 -18.06 21.08 -1.23
N LEU A 72 -17.35 22.22 -1.40
CA LEU A 72 -17.09 22.82 -2.72
C LEU A 72 -16.22 21.91 -3.59
N TYR A 73 -15.25 21.23 -2.96
CA TYR A 73 -14.38 20.27 -3.63
C TYR A 73 -15.16 19.03 -4.09
N ARG A 74 -16.00 18.46 -3.21
CA ARG A 74 -16.83 17.31 -3.50
C ARG A 74 -17.83 17.60 -4.61
N GLU A 75 -18.48 18.76 -4.59
CA GLU A 75 -19.40 19.17 -5.65
C GLU A 75 -18.69 19.21 -7.01
N SER A 76 -17.50 19.80 -7.06
CA SER A 76 -16.69 19.87 -8.28
C SER A 76 -16.25 18.48 -8.78
N VAL A 77 -15.81 17.62 -7.87
CA VAL A 77 -15.36 16.25 -8.18
C VAL A 77 -16.52 15.34 -8.57
N SER A 78 -17.70 15.53 -7.97
CA SER A 78 -18.89 14.69 -8.21
C SER A 78 -19.42 14.77 -9.65
N LYS A 79 -19.11 15.86 -10.36
CA LYS A 79 -19.44 16.03 -11.80
C LYS A 79 -18.73 14.99 -12.68
N SER A 80 -17.63 14.41 -12.21
CA SER A 80 -16.90 13.33 -12.89
C SER A 80 -16.84 12.10 -11.99
N SER A 81 -17.67 11.10 -12.31
CA SER A 81 -17.72 9.83 -11.56
C SER A 81 -16.35 9.17 -11.42
N LYS A 82 -15.54 9.18 -12.48
CA LYS A 82 -14.17 8.63 -12.47
C LYS A 82 -13.27 9.33 -11.44
N LEU A 83 -13.33 10.67 -11.37
CA LEU A 83 -12.54 11.44 -10.42
C LEU A 83 -13.01 11.19 -8.98
N TYR A 84 -14.33 11.13 -8.77
CA TYR A 84 -14.92 10.79 -7.48
C TYR A 84 -14.46 9.42 -6.96
N TYR A 85 -14.59 8.37 -7.77
CA TYR A 85 -14.14 7.03 -7.37
C TYR A 85 -12.63 6.92 -7.17
N SER A 86 -11.83 7.75 -7.87
CA SER A 86 -10.38 7.78 -7.70
C SER A 86 -9.98 8.20 -6.27
N HIS A 87 -10.74 9.08 -5.61
CA HIS A 87 -10.45 9.50 -4.24
C HIS A 87 -10.69 8.38 -3.22
N TYR A 88 -11.66 7.50 -3.46
CA TYR A 88 -11.89 6.31 -2.63
C TYR A 88 -10.90 5.18 -2.94
N ALA A 89 -10.50 5.04 -4.21
CA ALA A 89 -9.50 4.07 -4.62
C ALA A 89 -8.10 4.41 -4.06
N ALA A 90 -7.80 5.70 -3.91
CA ALA A 90 -6.50 6.20 -3.46
C ALA A 90 -6.01 5.59 -2.13
N PRO A 91 -6.82 5.49 -1.05
CA PRO A 91 -6.44 4.75 0.16
C PRO A 91 -6.71 3.24 0.06
N ALA A 92 -7.75 2.82 -0.67
CA ALA A 92 -8.16 1.42 -0.71
C ALA A 92 -7.09 0.50 -1.32
N ILE A 93 -6.43 0.94 -2.40
CA ILE A 93 -5.41 0.13 -3.08
C ILE A 93 -4.16 -0.06 -2.19
N PRO A 94 -3.55 1.00 -1.62
CA PRO A 94 -2.43 0.84 -0.68
C PRO A 94 -2.77 -0.03 0.53
N LEU A 95 -3.98 0.09 1.09
CA LEU A 95 -4.42 -0.75 2.21
C LEU A 95 -4.50 -2.22 1.81
N LEU A 96 -5.07 -2.52 0.64
CA LEU A 96 -5.13 -3.88 0.12
C LEU A 96 -3.73 -4.47 -0.08
N ILE A 97 -2.80 -3.69 -0.64
CA ILE A 97 -1.41 -4.11 -0.80
C ILE A 97 -0.74 -4.35 0.55
N LEU A 98 -0.92 -3.45 1.51
CA LEU A 98 -0.38 -3.61 2.87
C LEU A 98 -0.88 -4.91 3.53
N ILE A 99 -2.18 -5.20 3.43
CA ILE A 99 -2.77 -6.45 3.94
C ILE A 99 -2.13 -7.66 3.26
N VAL A 100 -2.01 -7.64 1.93
CA VAL A 100 -1.39 -8.73 1.17
C VAL A 100 0.04 -8.96 1.63
N LEU A 101 0.86 -7.91 1.75
CA LEU A 101 2.24 -8.00 2.21
C LEU A 101 2.36 -8.60 3.61
N ILE A 102 1.49 -8.17 4.54
CA ILE A 102 1.46 -8.71 5.91
C ILE A 102 1.08 -10.20 5.89
N VAL A 103 0.05 -10.58 5.14
CA VAL A 103 -0.38 -11.98 5.03
C VAL A 103 0.73 -12.86 4.46
N PHE A 104 1.43 -12.40 3.42
CA PHE A 104 2.58 -13.12 2.87
C PHE A 104 3.73 -13.23 3.88
N ASP A 105 4.07 -12.16 4.60
CA ASP A 105 5.15 -12.20 5.59
C ASP A 105 4.82 -13.17 6.75
N LEU A 106 3.56 -13.18 7.20
CA LEU A 106 3.08 -14.14 8.19
C LEU A 106 3.15 -15.59 7.68
N ARG A 107 2.78 -15.85 6.42
CA ARG A 107 2.89 -17.19 5.83
C ARG A 107 4.33 -17.67 5.74
N ILE A 108 5.24 -16.81 5.27
CA ILE A 108 6.66 -17.17 5.16
C ILE A 108 7.26 -17.44 6.55
N ARG A 109 6.95 -16.62 7.56
CA ARG A 109 7.41 -16.86 8.93
C ARG A 109 6.87 -18.16 9.52
N LYS A 110 5.61 -18.52 9.23
CA LYS A 110 5.04 -19.80 9.65
C LYS A 110 5.75 -20.98 8.98
N ALA A 111 6.04 -20.90 7.68
CA ALA A 111 6.78 -21.93 6.96
C ALA A 111 8.20 -22.11 7.52
N ALA A 112 8.95 -21.01 7.67
CA ALA A 112 10.30 -21.04 8.21
C ALA A 112 10.37 -21.57 9.66
N LYS A 113 9.33 -21.35 10.46
CA LYS A 113 9.25 -21.91 11.83
C LYS A 113 8.96 -23.41 11.81
N ALA A 114 8.15 -23.89 10.87
CA ALA A 114 7.86 -25.32 10.74
C ALA A 114 9.12 -26.08 10.29
N GLU A 115 9.83 -25.58 9.27
CA GLU A 115 11.10 -26.16 8.80
C GLU A 115 12.14 -26.26 9.93
N ALA A 116 12.24 -25.24 10.80
CA ALA A 116 13.16 -25.27 11.94
C ALA A 116 12.76 -26.26 13.05
N LEU A 117 11.46 -26.55 13.22
CA LEU A 117 10.98 -27.53 14.21
C LEU A 117 11.21 -28.96 13.73
N ASP A 118 11.02 -29.22 12.43
CA ASP A 118 11.29 -30.53 11.84
C ASP A 118 12.79 -30.88 11.94
N GLU A 119 13.69 -29.90 11.81
CA GLU A 119 15.14 -30.11 12.00
C GLU A 119 15.53 -30.43 13.46
N ASP A 120 14.78 -29.92 14.45
CA ASP A 120 15.06 -30.13 15.88
C ASP A 120 14.53 -31.50 16.39
N ASP A 121 13.49 -32.06 15.77
CA ASP A 121 12.89 -33.36 16.14
C ASP A 121 13.67 -34.58 15.59
N ASP A 122 14.57 -34.38 14.62
CA ASP A 122 15.38 -35.42 13.97
C ASP A 122 16.75 -35.69 14.66
N PHE A 123 17.03 -35.07 15.81
CA PHE A 123 18.24 -35.26 16.65
C PHE A 123 17.94 -35.93 18.00
#